data_AF-A0A6M0BM65-F1
#
_entry.id   AF-A0A6M0BM65-F1
#
_cell.length_a   1.000
_cell.length_b   1.000
_cell.length_c   1.000
_cell.angle_alpha   90.00
_cell.angle_beta   90.00
_cell.angle_gamma   90.00
#
_symmetry.space_group_name_H-M   'P 1'
#
loop_
_entity.id
_entity.type
_entity.pdbx_description
1 polymer ?
#
loop_
_entity_poly.entity_id
_entity_poly.type
_entity_poly.pdbx_seq_one_letter_code
_entity_poly.pdbx_strand_id
1 'polypeptide(L)' 'FAIDRIRIVANKKFVSANPAAKRLFELIHIPVQDINAQNELLNKGEDSSKDIRRHAEEWIENHQDLFDSWVEEARNV' A
#
# COMPACT_ATOMS: atom_id res chain seq x y z
N PHE A 1 13.49 -20.31 3.95
CA PHE A 1 12.48 -19.42 4.55
C PHE A 1 11.46 -19.08 3.49
N ALA A 2 10.17 -19.31 3.74
CA ALA A 2 9.13 -18.92 2.80
C ALA A 2 9.07 -17.38 2.79
N ILE A 3 9.31 -16.76 1.62
CA ILE A 3 9.00 -15.35 1.44
C ILE A 3 7.48 -15.28 1.42
N ASP A 4 6.87 -14.81 2.51
CA ASP A 4 5.44 -14.57 2.54
C ASP A 4 5.09 -13.54 1.46
N ARG A 5 4.20 -13.95 0.54
CA ARG A 5 3.78 -13.12 -0.59
C ARG A 5 2.41 -12.52 -0.28
N ILE A 6 2.41 -11.31 0.24
CA ILE A 6 1.21 -10.49 0.39
C ILE A 6 0.78 -10.02 -1.00
N ARG A 7 -0.52 -10.13 -1.31
CA ARG A 7 -1.09 -9.72 -2.60
C ARG A 7 -2.39 -8.98 -2.39
N ILE A 8 -2.63 -7.98 -3.22
CA ILE A 8 -3.94 -7.34 -3.33
C ILE A 8 -4.87 -8.28 -4.10
N VAL A 9 -6.05 -8.53 -3.55
CA VAL A 9 -7.13 -9.27 -4.20
C VAL A 9 -8.32 -8.34 -4.32
N ALA A 10 -8.88 -8.23 -5.53
CA ALA A 10 -9.98 -7.32 -5.81
C ALA A 10 -11.15 -8.04 -6.52
N ASN A 11 -12.36 -7.50 -6.32
CA ASN A 11 -13.55 -8.00 -6.99
C ASN A 11 -13.46 -7.77 -8.51
N LYS A 12 -13.71 -8.82 -9.30
CA LYS A 12 -13.63 -8.75 -10.77
C LYS A 12 -14.52 -7.66 -11.39
N LYS A 13 -15.77 -7.52 -10.93
CA LYS A 13 -16.69 -6.49 -11.45
C LYS A 13 -16.19 -5.08 -11.11
N PHE A 14 -15.62 -4.89 -9.92
CA PHE A 14 -15.06 -3.60 -9.51
C PHE A 14 -13.89 -3.17 -10.40
N VAL A 15 -12.90 -4.05 -10.61
CA VAL A 15 -11.72 -3.71 -11.43
C VAL A 15 -12.03 -3.59 -12.92
N SER A 16 -13.09 -4.25 -13.41
CA SER A 16 -13.60 -4.02 -14.76
C SER A 16 -14.23 -2.63 -14.93
N ALA A 17 -14.88 -2.10 -13.89
CA ALA A 17 -15.50 -0.77 -13.91
C ALA A 17 -14.52 0.35 -13.56
N ASN A 18 -13.36 0.03 -12.96
CA ASN A 18 -12.38 1.00 -12.46
C ASN A 18 -10.97 0.61 -12.96
N PRO A 19 -10.63 0.85 -14.24
CA PRO A 19 -9.34 0.45 -14.82
C PRO A 19 -8.16 1.14 -14.13
N ALA A 20 -8.30 2.41 -13.74
CA ALA A 20 -7.28 3.13 -12.97
C ALA A 20 -6.99 2.45 -11.62
N ALA A 21 -8.03 2.08 -10.87
CA ALA A 21 -7.86 1.37 -9.60
C ALA A 21 -7.24 -0.03 -9.82
N LYS A 22 -7.63 -0.73 -10.89
CA LYS A 22 -7.01 -1.99 -11.27
C LYS A 22 -5.51 -1.83 -11.47
N ARG A 23 -5.10 -0.81 -12.25
CA ARG A 23 -3.68 -0.57 -12.52
C ARG A 23 -2.93 -0.22 -11.25
N LEU A 24 -3.50 0.64 -10.41
CA LEU A 24 -2.92 0.98 -9.11
C LEU A 24 -2.68 -0.26 -8.25
N PHE A 25 -3.64 -1.19 -8.16
CA PHE A 25 -3.49 -2.42 -7.40
C PHE A 25 -2.43 -3.38 -7.97
N GLU A 26 -2.16 -3.34 -9.28
CA GLU A 26 -1.08 -4.11 -9.90
C GLU A 26 0.31 -3.51 -9.60
N LEU A 27 0.38 -2.20 -9.36
CA LEU A 27 1.62 -1.46 -9.15
C LEU A 27 2.07 -1.43 -7.67
N ILE A 28 1.11 -1.35 -6.74
CA ILE A 28 1.42 -1.24 -5.31
C ILE A 28 2.27 -2.42 -4.85
N HIS A 29 3.45 -2.09 -4.34
CA HIS A 29 4.34 -3.04 -3.68
C HIS A 29 4.96 -2.38 -2.46
N ILE A 30 4.68 -2.92 -1.27
CA ILE A 30 5.27 -2.47 -0.01
C ILE A 30 6.30 -3.51 0.44
N PRO A 31 7.57 -3.13 0.64
CA PRO A 31 8.60 -4.02 1.16
C PRO A 31 8.21 -4.64 2.50
N VAL A 32 8.57 -5.91 2.70
CA VAL A 32 8.29 -6.63 3.97
C VAL A 32 8.94 -5.94 5.17
N GLN A 33 10.07 -5.28 4.96
CA GLN A 33 10.79 -4.51 5.98
C GLN A 33 9.94 -3.36 6.52
N ASP A 34 9.23 -2.63 5.66
CA ASP A 34 8.38 -1.51 6.06
C ASP A 34 7.13 -2.01 6.79
N ILE A 35 6.58 -3.15 6.35
CA ILE A 35 5.48 -3.82 7.05
C ILE A 35 5.91 -4.24 8.46
N ASN A 36 7.13 -4.78 8.61
CA ASN A 36 7.65 -5.15 9.92
C ASN A 36 7.88 -3.93 10.82
N ALA A 37 8.40 -2.82 10.27
CA ALA A 37 8.58 -1.58 11.01
C ALA A 37 7.23 -1.03 11.51
N GLN A 38 6.19 -1.05 10.66
CA GLN A 38 4.84 -0.65 11.05
C GLN A 38 4.27 -1.58 12.13
N ASN A 39 4.42 -2.90 11.99
CA ASN A 39 3.99 -3.88 13.02
C ASN A 39 4.71 -3.67 14.36
N GLU A 40 5.97 -3.23 14.36
CA GLU A 40 6.68 -2.91 15.59
C GLU A 40 6.06 -1.70 16.32
N LEU A 41 5.62 -0.67 15.57
CA LEU A 41 4.91 0.48 16.14
C LEU A 41 3.57 0.05 16.76
N LEU A 42 2.82 -0.82 16.08
CA LEU A 42 1.59 -1.40 16.63
C LEU A 42 1.88 -2.12 17.97
N ASN A 43 2.91 -2.96 18.01
CA ASN A 43 3.31 -3.69 19.23
C ASN A 43 3.77 -2.77 20.36
N LYS A 44 4.24 -1.56 20.04
CA LYS A 44 4.62 -0.52 21.02
C LYS A 44 3.44 0.32 21.51
N GLY A 45 2.23 0.05 21.02
CA GLY A 45 0.99 0.69 21.48
C GLY A 45 0.45 1.77 20.54
N GLU A 46 1.02 1.94 19.35
CA GLU A 46 0.49 2.85 18.31
C GLU A 46 -0.56 2.13 17.44
N ASP A 47 -1.56 1.50 18.05
CA ASP A 47 -2.51 0.59 17.40
C ASP A 47 -3.90 1.21 17.10
N SER A 48 -4.07 2.50 17.39
CA SER A 48 -5.32 3.20 17.08
C SER A 48 -5.46 3.44 15.58
N SER A 49 -6.71 3.58 15.10
CA SER A 49 -6.96 3.92 13.69
C SER A 49 -6.31 5.24 13.27
N LYS A 50 -6.12 6.18 14.21
CA LYS A 50 -5.42 7.43 13.96
C LYS A 50 -3.92 7.20 13.75
N ASP A 51 -3.32 6.33 14.55
CA ASP A 51 -1.89 5.99 14.43
C ASP A 51 -1.62 5.22 13.14
N ILE A 52 -2.44 4.21 12.83
CA ILE A 52 -2.32 3.46 11.57
C ILE A 52 -2.41 4.39 10.35
N ARG A 53 -3.34 5.36 10.40
CA ARG A 53 -3.47 6.35 9.32
C ARG A 53 -2.21 7.22 9.21
N ARG A 54 -1.70 7.71 10.34
CA ARG A 54 -0.47 8.48 10.40
C ARG A 54 0.73 7.69 9.87
N HIS A 55 0.89 6.42 10.24
CA HIS A 55 1.97 5.56 9.72
C HIS A 55 1.91 5.42 8.19
N ALA A 56 0.70 5.27 7.64
CA ALA A 56 0.52 5.18 6.19
C ALA A 56 0.87 6.50 5.49
N GLU A 57 0.49 7.64 6.07
CA GLU A 57 0.83 8.97 5.55
C GLU A 57 2.34 9.22 5.63
N GLU A 58 2.98 8.94 6.76
CA GLU A 58 4.43 9.03 6.94
C GLU A 58 5.19 8.10 5.96
N TRP A 59 4.66 6.90 5.69
CA TRP A 59 5.25 6.01 4.70
C TRP A 59 5.18 6.60 3.30
N ILE A 60 4.05 7.20 2.91
CA ILE A 60 3.90 7.89 1.62
C ILE A 60 4.85 9.08 1.54
N GLU A 61 4.93 9.92 2.57
CA GLU A 61 5.83 11.08 2.60
C GLU A 61 7.30 10.66 2.40
N ASN A 62 7.72 9.55 3.00
CA ASN A 62 9.07 9.01 2.85
C ASN A 62 9.31 8.28 1.51
N HIS A 63 8.25 8.00 0.75
CA HIS A 63 8.28 7.29 -0.54
C HIS A 63 7.52 8.07 -1.62
N GLN A 64 7.50 9.40 -1.53
CA GLN A 64 6.58 10.25 -2.30
C GLN A 64 6.72 10.02 -3.80
N ASP A 65 7.95 10.03 -4.33
CA ASP A 65 8.22 9.79 -5.75
C ASP A 65 7.75 8.40 -6.22
N LEU A 66 7.91 7.38 -5.38
CA LEU A 66 7.47 6.02 -5.68
C LEU A 66 5.93 5.95 -5.71
N PHE A 67 5.28 6.50 -4.69
CA PHE A 67 3.83 6.54 -4.63
C PHE A 67 3.22 7.34 -5.78
N ASP A 68 3.80 8.50 -6.09
CA ASP A 68 3.36 9.36 -7.18
C ASP A 68 3.54 8.66 -8.53
N SER A 69 4.65 7.92 -8.73
CA SER A 69 4.83 7.13 -9.96
C SER A 69 3.70 6.11 -10.18
N TRP A 70 3.23 5.46 -9.10
CA TRP A 70 2.11 4.52 -9.19
C TRP A 70 0.79 5.21 -9.51
N VAL A 71 0.54 6.37 -8.90
CA VAL A 71 -0.69 7.15 -9.11
C VAL A 71 -0.73 7.73 -10.52
N GLU A 72 0.39 8.30 -11.00
CA GLU A 72 0.50 8.83 -12.35
C GLU A 72 0.28 7.73 -13.39
N GLU A 73 0.95 6.59 -13.25
CA GLU A 73 0.79 5.48 -14.19
C GLU A 73 -0.65 4.94 -14.18
N ALA A 74 -1.25 4.79 -13.00
CA ALA A 74 -2.64 4.36 -12.86
C ALA A 74 -3.67 5.37 -13.39
N ARG A 75 -3.34 6.66 -13.48
CA ARG A 75 -4.24 7.68 -14.07
C ARG A 75 -4.21 7.69 -15.60
N ASN A 76 -3.18 7.10 -16.20
CA ASN A 76 -2.94 7.13 -17.63
C ASN A 76 -3.45 5.87 -18.37
N VAL A 77 -4.23 5.01 -17.71
CA VAL A 77 -4.85 3.81 -18.32
C VAL A 77 -6.29 4.03 -18.78
#